data_AF-A0A7Y2Z8T0-F1
#
_entry.id   AF-A0A7Y2Z8T0-F1
#
_cell.length_a   1.000
_cell.length_b   1.000
_cell.length_c   1.000
_cell.angle_alpha   90.00
_cell.angle_beta   90.00
_cell.angle_gamma   90.00
#
_symmetry.space_group_name_H-M   'P 1'
#
loop_
_entity.id
_entity.type
_entity.pdbx_description
1 polymer ?
#
loop_
_entity_poly.entity_id
_entity_poly.type
_entity_poly.pdbx_seq_one_letter_code
_entity_poly.pdbx_strand_id
1 'polypeptide(L)'
;MDQYKWPEIPCKDIVQQEASAFFVIRAKSNLRYRKRYSATVDKSTGLKHDQTGVLTGFSNSHHYPDKLRKIKYCDPQTGKHLVFLTNNFSLPALTIAELYLFHWQVELFFKWVRQHLRIKACYGTSENAVRSQ
;
A
#
# COMPACT_ATOMS: atom_id res chain seq x y z
N MET A 1 -11.21 18.23 -1.59
CA MET A 1 -10.37 17.69 -2.68
C MET A 1 -9.75 16.36 -2.22
N ASP A 2 -10.53 15.30 -2.15
CA ASP A 2 -10.07 13.97 -1.68
C ASP A 2 -10.78 12.85 -2.47
N GLN A 3 -10.66 12.91 -3.81
CA GLN A 3 -11.47 12.06 -4.70
C GLN A 3 -10.78 10.77 -5.16
N TYR A 4 -9.62 10.42 -4.59
CA TYR A 4 -8.95 9.16 -4.88
C TYR A 4 -8.59 8.47 -3.57
N LYS A 5 -9.66 8.09 -2.87
CA LYS A 5 -9.66 7.11 -1.80
C LYS A 5 -9.33 5.77 -2.43
N TRP A 6 -8.13 5.28 -2.15
CA TRP A 6 -7.73 3.93 -2.56
C TRP A 6 -8.71 2.93 -1.99
N PRO A 7 -9.03 1.85 -2.72
CA PRO A 7 -9.93 0.84 -2.21
C PRO A 7 -9.32 0.36 -0.90
N GLU A 8 -9.99 0.68 0.20
CA GLU A 8 -9.63 0.14 1.48
C GLU A 8 -9.98 -1.35 1.40
N ILE A 9 -9.00 -2.18 1.04
CA ILE A 9 -9.21 -3.60 0.81
C ILE A 9 -9.79 -4.16 2.11
N PRO A 10 -11.03 -4.70 2.07
CA PRO A 10 -11.59 -5.33 3.24
C PRO A 10 -10.72 -6.54 3.58
N CYS A 11 -10.40 -6.68 4.86
CA CYS A 11 -9.46 -7.67 5.38
C CYS A 11 -9.81 -9.14 5.02
N LYS A 12 -11.02 -9.38 4.49
CA LYS A 12 -11.47 -10.66 3.93
C LYS A 12 -10.70 -11.10 2.68
N ASP A 13 -10.04 -10.17 1.99
CA ASP A 13 -9.25 -10.47 0.78
C ASP A 13 -7.77 -10.72 1.11
N ILE A 14 -7.38 -10.79 2.39
CA ILE A 14 -6.05 -11.27 2.78
C ILE A 14 -6.06 -12.79 2.61
N VAL A 15 -5.66 -13.23 1.42
CA VAL A 15 -5.57 -14.63 1.01
C VAL A 15 -4.59 -15.39 1.93
N GLN A 16 -5.06 -16.46 2.57
CA GLN A 16 -4.47 -17.80 2.42
C GLN A 16 -2.98 -17.82 2.04
N GLN A 17 -2.03 -17.68 2.97
CA GLN A 17 -0.60 -17.70 2.66
C GLN A 17 -0.11 -19.12 2.29
N GLU A 18 -0.58 -19.65 1.16
CA GLU A 18 -0.03 -20.85 0.49
C GLU A 18 1.00 -20.49 -0.58
N ALA A 19 1.18 -19.19 -0.89
CA ALA A 19 2.20 -18.69 -1.81
C ALA A 19 3.18 -17.76 -1.08
N SER A 20 4.47 -17.85 -1.42
CA SER A 20 5.59 -17.01 -0.93
C SER A 20 5.49 -15.52 -1.32
N ALA A 21 4.30 -14.95 -1.30
CA ALA A 21 4.02 -13.58 -1.72
C ALA A 21 4.01 -12.62 -0.52
N PHE A 22 4.63 -11.46 -0.71
CA PHE A 22 4.59 -10.35 0.23
C PHE A 22 3.55 -9.33 -0.20
N PHE A 23 2.83 -8.74 0.76
CA PHE A 23 1.89 -7.68 0.49
C PHE A 23 2.14 -6.45 1.36
N VAL A 24 1.76 -5.29 0.84
CA VAL A 24 1.70 -4.03 1.58
C VAL A 24 0.35 -3.38 1.28
N ILE A 25 -0.48 -3.24 2.31
CA ILE A 25 -1.83 -2.66 2.17
C ILE A 25 -2.04 -1.50 3.12
N ARG A 26 -3.02 -0.65 2.80
CA ARG A 26 -3.43 0.44 3.70
C ARG A 26 -4.41 -0.06 4.75
N ALA A 27 -4.14 0.26 6.01
CA ALA A 27 -5.05 -0.07 7.11
C ALA A 27 -6.28 0.84 7.11
N LYS A 28 -7.46 0.26 7.35
CA LYS A 28 -8.68 1.01 7.67
C LYS A 28 -8.58 1.64 9.05
N SER A 29 -9.30 2.75 9.25
CA SER A 29 -9.37 3.44 10.55
C SER A 29 -9.99 2.56 11.65
N ASN A 30 -10.94 1.69 11.30
CA ASN A 30 -11.62 0.77 12.22
C ASN A 30 -10.91 -0.60 12.38
N LEU A 31 -9.66 -0.72 11.95
CA LEU A 31 -8.91 -1.97 12.05
C LEU A 31 -8.71 -2.38 13.52
N ARG A 32 -9.28 -3.54 13.89
CA ARG A 32 -9.04 -4.17 15.20
C ARG A 32 -7.72 -4.94 15.18
N TYR A 33 -6.73 -4.38 15.86
CA TYR A 33 -5.36 -4.89 15.89
C TYR A 33 -4.81 -4.89 17.32
N ARG A 34 -4.23 -6.01 17.73
CA ARG A 34 -3.54 -6.14 19.02
C ARG A 34 -2.03 -6.16 18.80
N LYS A 35 -1.38 -5.09 19.25
CA LYS A 35 0.09 -4.98 19.30
C LYS A 35 0.65 -6.04 20.25
N ARG A 36 1.73 -6.71 19.83
CA ARG A 36 2.55 -7.60 20.66
C ARG A 36 3.91 -6.98 20.94
N TYR A 37 4.59 -6.53 19.90
CA TYR A 37 5.91 -5.92 19.98
C TYR A 37 5.96 -4.58 19.24
N SER A 38 6.92 -3.74 19.58
CA SER A 38 7.20 -2.48 18.90
C SER A 38 8.71 -2.36 18.72
N ALA A 39 9.14 -2.10 17.50
CA ALA A 39 10.52 -1.73 17.22
C ALA A 39 10.72 -0.23 17.46
N THR A 40 11.95 0.14 17.80
CA THR A 40 12.37 1.54 17.82
C THR A 40 12.55 2.03 16.40
N VAL A 41 12.05 3.22 16.09
CA VAL A 41 12.15 3.84 14.77
C VAL A 41 12.72 5.24 14.89
N ASP A 42 13.51 5.65 13.90
CA ASP A 42 13.93 7.03 13.77
C ASP A 42 12.75 7.90 13.30
N LYS A 43 12.33 8.82 14.16
CA LYS A 43 11.19 9.70 13.91
C LYS A 43 11.50 10.84 12.94
N SER A 44 12.78 11.12 12.69
CA SER A 44 13.23 12.14 11.75
C SER A 44 12.80 11.81 10.32
N THR A 45 12.78 10.51 9.99
CA THR A 45 12.41 9.96 8.66
C THR A 45 10.92 10.04 8.32
N GLY A 46 10.08 10.54 9.23
CA GLY A 46 8.62 10.51 9.08
C GLY A 46 7.97 9.23 9.61
N LEU A 47 8.73 8.16 9.86
CA LEU A 47 8.24 6.99 10.59
C LEU A 47 7.80 7.36 12.00
N LYS A 48 6.63 6.86 12.42
CA LYS A 48 6.09 7.09 13.77
C LYS A 48 6.16 5.83 14.61
N HIS A 49 5.71 4.70 14.07
CA HIS A 49 5.76 3.42 14.76
C HIS A 49 5.97 2.27 13.78
N ASP A 50 6.71 1.26 14.24
CA ASP A 50 6.80 -0.05 13.63
C ASP A 50 6.40 -1.11 14.68
N GLN A 51 5.30 -1.80 14.43
CA GLN A 51 4.65 -2.66 15.42
C GLN A 51 4.39 -4.03 14.82
N THR A 52 4.62 -5.09 15.61
CA THR A 52 4.23 -6.46 15.24
C THR A 52 3.10 -6.93 16.13
N GLY A 53 2.11 -7.61 15.56
CA GLY A 53 0.88 -7.95 16.27
C GLY A 53 -0.05 -8.80 15.42
N VAL A 54 -1.28 -8.96 15.88
CA VAL A 54 -2.28 -9.82 15.25
C VAL A 54 -3.60 -9.08 15.12
N LEU A 55 -4.40 -9.48 14.13
CA LEU A 55 -5.75 -8.97 13.96
C LEU A 55 -6.66 -9.59 15.03
N THR A 56 -7.58 -8.77 15.57
CA THR A 56 -8.53 -9.20 16.61
C THR A 56 -9.99 -9.06 16.19
N GLY A 57 -10.25 -8.73 14.93
CA GLY A 57 -11.60 -8.77 14.37
C GLY A 57 -12.11 -10.20 14.28
N PHE A 58 -13.38 -10.43 14.61
CA PHE A 58 -14.00 -11.77 14.67
C PHE A 58 -13.77 -12.56 13.36
N SER A 59 -14.13 -11.99 12.21
CA SER A 59 -13.87 -12.62 10.91
C SER A 59 -12.39 -12.56 10.51
N ASN A 60 -11.73 -11.42 10.71
CA ASN A 60 -10.37 -11.20 10.19
C ASN A 60 -9.31 -12.08 10.87
N SER A 61 -9.45 -12.31 12.17
CA SER A 61 -8.53 -13.17 12.94
C SER A 61 -8.62 -14.64 12.53
N HIS A 62 -9.79 -15.09 12.06
CA HIS A 62 -9.96 -16.43 11.54
C HIS A 62 -9.34 -16.59 10.14
N HIS A 63 -9.44 -15.57 9.28
CA HIS A 63 -8.89 -15.62 7.92
C HIS A 63 -7.37 -15.39 7.90
N TYR A 64 -6.85 -14.58 8.83
CA TYR A 64 -5.43 -14.31 8.96
C TYR A 64 -5.01 -14.34 10.44
N PRO A 65 -4.74 -15.53 11.00
CA PRO A 65 -4.30 -15.68 12.39
C PRO A 65 -2.84 -15.27 12.61
N ASP A 66 -2.07 -15.17 11.53
CA ASP A 66 -0.63 -14.92 11.57
C ASP A 66 -0.26 -13.50 11.98
N LYS A 67 1.01 -13.34 12.36
CA LYS A 67 1.56 -12.05 12.77
C LYS A 67 1.64 -11.12 11.56
N LEU A 68 1.15 -9.90 11.76
CA LEU A 68 1.29 -8.79 10.81
C LEU A 68 2.13 -7.68 11.41
N ARG A 69 2.84 -7.01 10.53
CA ARG A 69 3.55 -5.77 10.83
C ARG A 69 2.66 -4.58 10.48
N LYS A 70 2.46 -3.68 11.43
CA LYS A 70 1.77 -2.41 11.27
C LYS A 70 2.77 -1.26 11.34
N ILE A 71 2.87 -0.51 10.27
CA ILE A 71 3.76 0.66 10.15
C ILE A 71 2.90 1.91 10.12
N LYS A 72 3.22 2.90 10.96
CA LYS A 72 2.62 4.24 10.89
C LYS A 72 3.67 5.21 10.38
N TYR A 73 3.38 5.85 9.27
CA TYR A 73 4.24 6.81 8.59
C TYR A 73 3.51 8.14 8.45
N CYS A 74 4.23 9.23 8.64
CA CYS A 74 3.75 10.58 8.37
C CYS A 74 4.54 11.11 7.21
N ASP A 75 3.86 11.37 6.09
CA ASP A 75 4.50 11.96 4.93
C ASP A 75 4.96 13.39 5.25
N PRO A 76 6.26 13.70 5.20
CA PRO A 76 6.77 15.04 5.47
C PRO A 76 6.29 16.09 4.45
N GLN A 77 6.02 15.68 3.21
CA GLN A 77 5.62 16.61 2.16
C GLN A 77 4.16 17.02 2.28
N THR A 78 3.26 16.05 2.50
CA THR A 78 1.82 16.30 2.55
C THR A 78 1.26 16.42 3.98
N GLY A 79 2.04 16.06 5.00
CA GLY A 79 1.59 15.98 6.39
C GLY A 79 0.61 14.83 6.66
N LYS A 80 0.32 13.99 5.68
CA LYS A 80 -0.71 12.94 5.81
C LYS A 80 -0.19 11.76 6.64
N HIS A 81 -1.03 11.30 7.56
CA HIS A 81 -0.79 10.07 8.31
C HIS A 81 -1.24 8.85 7.51
N LEU A 82 -0.30 7.95 7.26
CA LEU A 82 -0.50 6.70 6.56
C LEU A 82 -0.25 5.54 7.54
N VAL A 83 -1.07 4.51 7.44
CA VAL A 83 -0.94 3.28 8.22
C VAL A 83 -0.94 2.11 7.25
N PHE A 84 0.10 1.29 7.33
CA PHE A 84 0.33 0.16 6.46
C PHE A 84 0.29 -1.15 7.25
N LEU A 85 -0.16 -2.22 6.60
CA LEU A 85 -0.05 -3.60 7.07
C LEU A 85 0.76 -4.40 6.05
N THR A 86 1.67 -5.23 6.56
CA THR A 86 2.47 -6.13 5.73
C THR A 86 2.81 -7.41 6.47
N ASN A 87 2.99 -8.48 5.72
CA ASN A 87 3.59 -9.74 6.17
C ASN A 87 5.13 -9.78 5.98
N ASN A 88 5.74 -8.70 5.45
CA ASN A 88 7.18 -8.62 5.25
C ASN A 88 7.91 -8.03 6.47
N PHE A 89 8.69 -8.88 7.14
CA PHE A 89 9.52 -8.52 8.28
C PHE A 89 10.99 -8.32 7.91
N SER A 90 11.40 -8.72 6.71
CA SER A 90 12.79 -8.67 6.26
C SER A 90 13.21 -7.26 5.81
N LEU A 91 12.28 -6.49 5.22
CA LEU A 91 12.57 -5.14 4.76
C LEU A 91 12.46 -4.09 5.88
N PRO A 92 13.22 -2.99 5.84
CA PRO A 92 13.02 -1.87 6.75
C PRO A 92 11.63 -1.23 6.62
N ALA A 93 11.07 -0.75 7.73
CA ALA A 93 9.76 -0.10 7.74
C ALA A 93 9.69 1.14 6.83
N LEU A 94 10.82 1.85 6.71
CA LEU A 94 10.93 3.04 5.86
C LEU A 94 10.78 2.66 4.39
N THR A 95 11.54 1.66 3.93
CA THR A 95 11.48 1.14 2.56
C THR A 95 10.07 0.69 2.19
N ILE A 96 9.35 0.03 3.10
CA ILE A 96 7.96 -0.37 2.87
C ILE A 96 7.04 0.85 2.67
N ALA A 97 7.24 1.92 3.45
CA ALA A 97 6.49 3.16 3.29
C ALA A 97 6.83 3.86 1.96
N GLU A 98 8.11 3.93 1.59
CA GLU A 98 8.58 4.51 0.33
C GLU A 98 8.08 3.75 -0.90
N LEU A 99 8.13 2.42 -0.89
CA LEU A 99 7.59 1.58 -1.96
C LEU A 99 6.11 1.89 -2.20
N TYR A 100 5.33 2.07 -1.13
CA TYR A 100 3.94 2.46 -1.25
C TYR A 100 3.78 3.85 -1.87
N LEU A 101 4.60 4.83 -1.47
CA LEU A 101 4.58 6.17 -2.07
C LEU A 101 4.96 6.17 -3.56
N PHE A 102 5.97 5.41 -3.95
CA PHE A 102 6.38 5.29 -5.35
C PHE A 102 5.29 4.65 -6.21
N HIS A 103 4.64 3.59 -5.70
CA HIS A 103 3.51 2.98 -6.39
C HIS A 103 2.40 4.01 -6.67
N TRP A 104 2.11 4.87 -5.70
CA TRP A 104 1.13 5.95 -5.86
C TRP A 104 1.56 6.99 -6.88
N GLN A 105 2.82 7.39 -6.88
CA GLN A 105 3.35 8.34 -7.86
C GLN A 105 3.22 7.79 -9.29
N VAL A 106 3.49 6.50 -9.49
CA VAL A 106 3.32 5.82 -10.79
C VAL A 106 1.85 5.83 -11.21
N GLU A 107 0.91 5.54 -10.30
CA GLU A 107 -0.52 5.61 -10.62
C GLU A 107 -0.99 7.03 -10.97
N LEU A 108 -0.52 8.03 -10.21
CA LEU A 108 -0.81 9.43 -10.49
C LEU A 108 -0.24 9.85 -11.84
N PHE A 109 0.97 9.39 -12.18
CA PHE A 109 1.57 9.60 -13.49
C PHE A 109 0.68 9.01 -14.59
N PHE A 110 0.31 7.72 -14.52
CA PHE A 110 -0.53 7.11 -15.54
C PHE A 110 -1.93 7.73 -15.62
N LYS A 111 -2.49 8.16 -14.49
CA LYS A 111 -3.74 8.89 -14.47
C LYS A 111 -3.61 10.25 -15.16
N TRP A 112 -2.54 10.99 -14.86
CA TRP A 112 -2.25 12.26 -15.51
C TRP A 112 -2.06 12.06 -17.02
N VAL A 113 -1.28 11.06 -17.44
CA VAL A 113 -1.08 10.65 -18.84
C VAL A 113 -2.42 10.41 -19.51
N ARG A 114 -3.29 9.55 -18.95
CA ARG A 114 -4.62 9.27 -19.52
C ARG A 114 -5.54 10.50 -19.58
N GLN A 115 -5.44 11.42 -18.62
CA GLN A 115 -6.29 12.62 -18.58
C GLN A 115 -5.84 13.69 -19.58
N HIS A 116 -4.53 13.84 -19.80
CA HIS A 116 -3.98 14.93 -20.61
C HIS A 116 -3.61 14.49 -22.03
N LEU A 117 -3.28 13.21 -22.25
CA LEU A 117 -3.17 12.64 -23.58
C LEU A 117 -4.58 12.23 -24.04
N ARG A 118 -5.26 13.15 -24.74
CA ARG A 118 -6.42 12.83 -25.58
C ARG A 118 -5.95 11.99 -26.79
N ILE A 119 -5.56 10.74 -26.58
CA ILE A 119 -5.40 9.79 -27.69
C ILE A 119 -6.81 9.47 -28.19
N LYS A 120 -7.30 10.25 -29.16
CA LYS A 120 -8.65 10.11 -29.72
C LYS A 120 -8.83 8.86 -30.59
N ALA A 121 -7.74 8.34 -31.14
CA ALA A 121 -7.64 7.05 -31.81
C ALA A 121 -6.15 6.84 -32.17
N CYS A 122 -5.68 5.59 -32.16
CA CYS A 122 -4.46 5.26 -32.90
C CYS A 122 -4.77 5.43 -34.39
N TYR A 123 -4.05 6.30 -35.11
CA TYR A 123 -4.28 6.60 -36.54
C TYR A 123 -3.76 5.49 -37.48
N GLY A 124 -3.82 4.22 -37.07
CA GLY A 124 -3.40 3.10 -37.89
C GLY A 124 -3.53 1.77 -37.17
N THR A 125 -4.29 0.85 -37.77
CA THR A 125 -4.41 -0.56 -37.35
C THR A 125 -3.36 -1.46 -38.00
N SER A 126 -2.30 -0.91 -38.59
CA SER A 126 -1.22 -1.68 -39.20
C SER A 126 -0.08 -1.91 -38.19
N GLU A 127 0.48 -3.12 -38.21
CA GLU A 127 1.55 -3.57 -37.31
C GLU A 127 2.78 -2.64 -37.33
N ASN A 128 3.06 -2.01 -38.48
CA ASN A 128 4.18 -1.09 -38.66
C ASN A 128 3.98 0.26 -37.96
N ALA A 129 2.73 0.73 -37.82
CA ALA A 129 2.43 2.00 -37.15
C ALA A 129 2.58 1.90 -35.62
N VAL A 130 2.37 0.71 -35.05
CA VAL A 130 2.47 0.45 -33.61
C VAL A 130 3.92 0.25 -33.15
N ARG A 131 4.81 -0.25 -34.03
CA ARG A 131 6.23 -0.50 -33.70
C ARG A 131 7.13 0.74 -33.76
N SER A 132 6.69 1.83 -34.39
CA SER A 132 7.53 3.01 -34.66
C SER A 132 7.35 4.15 -33.66
N GLN A 133 6.57 3.95 -32.59
CA GLN A 133 6.30 4.94 -31.53
C GLN A 133 6.90 4.52 -30.19
#